data_AF-A0A1S4BJL4-F1
#
_entry.id   AF-A0A1S4BJL4-F1
#
_cell.length_a   1.000
_cell.length_b   1.000
_cell.length_c   1.000
_cell.angle_alpha   90.00
_cell.angle_beta   90.00
_cell.angle_gamma   90.00
#
_symmetry.space_group_name_H-M   'P 1'
#
loop_
_entity.id
_entity.type
_entity.pdbx_description
1 polymer ?
#
loop_
_entity_poly.entity_id
_entity_poly.type
_entity_poly.pdbx_seq_one_letter_code
_entity_poly.pdbx_strand_id
1 'polypeptide(L)'
;MVSATCYGEKNVDDDIKHCRVPKYGYVHIPWKKYNKDLEDNETLSQKMRVRASIDYIHTVIDGVKRFIVCLQNKRCSCGQFQLDELPCPHALAALRHKNESYENYCSPYYTRESLLQTYEIPVDLLSDESKWNMP
;
A
#
# COMPACT_ATOMS: atom_id res chain seq x y z
N MET A 1 -19.97 8.44 -38.01
CA MET A 1 -18.68 7.93 -38.54
C MET A 1 -17.80 9.16 -38.66
N VAL A 2 -16.78 9.36 -37.82
CA VAL A 2 -15.57 8.54 -37.70
C VAL A 2 -15.12 8.40 -36.24
N SER A 3 -14.68 7.20 -35.90
CA SER A 3 -14.06 6.81 -34.63
C SER A 3 -12.65 7.41 -34.49
N ALA A 4 -12.23 7.71 -33.28
CA ALA A 4 -10.82 7.75 -32.92
C ALA A 4 -10.62 6.92 -31.64
N THR A 5 -9.97 5.78 -31.82
CA THR A 5 -9.45 4.90 -30.77
C THR A 5 -8.15 5.47 -30.25
N CYS A 6 -8.00 5.56 -28.93
CA CYS A 6 -6.70 5.58 -28.26
C CYS A 6 -6.62 4.37 -27.33
N TYR A 7 -6.00 3.31 -27.84
CA TYR A 7 -5.31 2.30 -27.02
C TYR A 7 -4.01 2.94 -26.52
N GLY A 8 -3.73 2.87 -25.23
CA GLY A 8 -2.48 3.36 -24.64
C GLY A 8 -2.58 3.41 -23.12
N GLU A 9 -1.72 2.64 -22.47
CA GLU A 9 -1.64 2.34 -21.04
C GLU A 9 -1.70 3.60 -20.16
N LYS A 10 -2.67 3.67 -19.26
CA LYS A 10 -2.73 4.74 -18.24
C LYS A 10 -1.82 4.35 -17.10
N ASN A 11 -0.63 4.93 -17.07
CA ASN A 11 0.26 4.84 -15.92
C ASN A 11 -0.44 5.50 -14.72
N VAL A 12 -0.73 4.69 -13.69
CA VAL A 12 -1.40 5.10 -12.44
C VAL A 12 -0.70 6.29 -11.76
N ASP A 13 0.60 6.48 -12.04
CA ASP A 13 1.42 7.58 -11.52
C ASP A 13 1.07 8.96 -12.09
N ASP A 14 0.52 9.05 -13.31
CA ASP A 14 0.22 10.34 -13.95
C ASP A 14 -1.14 10.92 -13.55
N ASP A 15 -2.09 10.06 -13.16
CA ASP A 15 -3.42 10.47 -12.70
C ASP A 15 -3.41 11.00 -11.25
N ILE A 16 -2.43 10.61 -10.43
CA ILE A 16 -2.26 11.14 -9.07
C ILE A 16 -1.82 12.62 -9.08
N LYS A 17 -1.06 13.05 -10.11
CA LYS A 17 -0.56 14.43 -10.22
C LYS A 17 -1.65 15.45 -10.54
N HIS A 18 -2.82 15.01 -11.02
CA HIS A 18 -3.87 15.87 -11.56
C HIS A 18 -5.14 15.97 -10.69
N CYS A 19 -5.20 15.30 -9.53
CA CYS A 19 -6.28 15.51 -8.57
C CYS A 19 -6.14 16.89 -7.89
N ARG A 20 -6.72 17.91 -8.53
CA ARG A 20 -6.79 19.29 -8.05
C ARG A 20 -7.79 19.37 -6.88
N VAL A 21 -7.31 19.16 -5.65
CA VAL A 21 -8.10 19.46 -4.44
C VAL A 21 -8.25 20.99 -4.30
N PRO A 22 -9.47 21.55 -4.27
CA PRO A 22 -9.65 22.98 -4.07
C PRO A 22 -9.40 23.32 -2.60
N LYS A 23 -8.39 24.17 -2.39
CA LYS A 23 -8.20 25.10 -1.26
C LYS A 23 -7.39 24.71 -0.02
N TYR A 24 -6.95 23.49 0.21
CA TYR A 24 -6.00 23.22 1.30
C TYR A 24 -4.89 22.29 0.83
N GLY A 25 -3.64 22.66 1.18
CA GLY A 25 -2.41 22.22 0.52
C GLY A 25 -2.22 20.72 0.40
N TYR A 26 -1.38 20.33 -0.57
CA TYR A 26 -0.97 18.95 -0.81
C TYR A 26 -0.61 18.22 0.49
N VAL A 27 -1.44 17.29 0.95
CA VAL A 27 -1.06 16.39 2.05
C VAL A 27 -0.12 15.33 1.50
N HIS A 28 1.16 15.63 1.57
CA HIS A 28 2.23 14.94 0.87
C HIS A 28 2.86 13.78 1.66
N ILE A 29 2.20 13.24 2.71
CA ILE A 29 2.94 12.60 3.81
C ILE A 29 2.58 11.12 4.08
N PRO A 30 1.32 10.66 4.11
CA PRO A 30 1.06 9.23 4.37
C PRO A 30 1.30 8.37 3.13
N TRP A 31 0.67 8.69 2.00
CA TRP A 31 0.70 7.86 0.79
C TRP A 31 2.11 7.67 0.20
N LYS A 32 2.90 8.74 0.14
CA LYS A 32 4.29 8.66 -0.38
C LYS A 32 5.17 7.74 0.44
N LYS A 33 4.99 7.76 1.77
CA LYS A 33 5.73 6.88 2.67
C LYS A 33 5.33 5.42 2.44
N TYR A 34 4.04 5.13 2.34
CA TYR A 34 3.55 3.77 2.09
C TYR A 34 3.98 3.22 0.72
N ASN A 35 3.89 4.02 -0.34
CA ASN A 35 4.38 3.61 -1.66
C ASN A 35 5.86 3.26 -1.62
N LYS A 36 6.66 4.09 -0.94
CA LYS A 36 8.07 3.83 -0.75
C LYS A 36 8.33 2.52 0.01
N ASP A 37 7.64 2.31 1.14
CA ASP A 37 7.78 1.09 1.93
C ASP A 37 7.41 -0.16 1.09
N LEU A 38 6.40 -0.05 0.24
CA LEU A 38 5.97 -1.11 -0.66
C LEU A 38 6.99 -1.38 -1.79
N GLU A 39 7.53 -0.34 -2.41
CA GLU A 39 8.61 -0.44 -3.42
C GLU A 39 9.87 -1.09 -2.84
N ASP A 40 10.27 -0.67 -1.64
CA ASP A 40 11.40 -1.24 -0.92
C ASP A 40 11.13 -2.72 -0.58
N ASN A 41 9.91 -3.04 -0.12
CA ASN A 41 9.50 -4.41 0.15
C ASN A 41 9.52 -5.30 -1.10
N GLU A 42 9.08 -4.78 -2.25
CA GLU A 42 9.09 -5.51 -3.52
C GLU A 42 10.53 -5.79 -3.95
N THR A 43 11.41 -4.80 -3.85
CA THR A 43 12.84 -4.96 -4.15
C THR A 43 13.49 -6.03 -3.26
N LEU A 44 13.12 -6.08 -1.99
CA LEU A 44 13.60 -7.12 -1.06
C LEU A 44 13.02 -8.49 -1.41
N SER A 45 11.74 -8.55 -1.77
CA SER A 45 11.03 -9.79 -2.10
C SER A 45 11.70 -10.53 -3.27
N GLN A 46 12.24 -9.81 -4.25
CA GLN A 46 12.89 -10.36 -5.45
C GLN A 46 14.10 -11.25 -5.15
N LYS A 47 14.75 -11.07 -4.00
CA LYS A 47 15.94 -11.83 -3.60
C LYS A 47 15.62 -13.15 -2.91
N MET A 48 14.34 -13.39 -2.61
CA MET A 48 13.89 -14.50 -1.75
C MET A 48 13.47 -15.73 -2.57
N ARG A 49 13.69 -16.91 -1.99
CA ARG A 49 13.24 -18.19 -2.57
C ARG A 49 11.97 -18.65 -1.87
N VAL A 50 10.95 -19.02 -2.63
CA VAL A 50 9.67 -19.49 -2.08
C VAL A 50 9.50 -20.97 -2.30
N ARG A 51 8.96 -21.67 -1.30
CA ARG A 51 8.51 -23.06 -1.38
C ARG A 51 7.05 -23.11 -0.95
N ALA A 52 6.16 -23.52 -1.85
CA ALA A 52 4.77 -23.77 -1.49
C ALA A 52 4.67 -25.04 -0.63
N SER A 53 3.85 -25.00 0.42
CA SER A 53 3.54 -26.16 1.26
C SER A 53 2.11 -26.65 1.02
N ILE A 54 1.15 -25.73 0.95
CA ILE A 54 -0.25 -25.90 0.52
C ILE A 54 -0.71 -24.61 -0.18
N ASP A 55 -1.86 -24.58 -0.87
CA ASP A 55 -2.28 -23.50 -1.79
C ASP A 55 -2.14 -22.05 -1.27
N TYR A 56 -2.32 -21.83 0.04
CA TYR A 56 -2.26 -20.52 0.67
C TYR A 56 -1.14 -20.37 1.72
N ILE A 57 -0.32 -21.41 1.94
CA ILE A 57 0.81 -21.38 2.86
C ILE A 57 2.13 -21.54 2.08
N HIS A 58 2.98 -20.54 2.24
CA HIS A 58 4.28 -20.47 1.61
C HIS A 58 5.39 -20.38 2.65
N THR A 59 6.42 -21.19 2.47
CA THR A 59 7.69 -21.03 3.18
C THR A 59 8.61 -20.16 2.35
N VAL A 60 8.95 -18.98 2.85
CA VAL A 60 9.86 -18.03 2.21
C VAL A 60 11.23 -18.12 2.87
N ILE A 61 12.27 -18.29 2.05
CA ILE A 61 13.67 -18.35 2.48
C ILE A 61 14.30 -16.99 2.16
N ASP A 62 14.69 -16.30 3.21
CA ASP A 62 15.33 -14.98 3.18
C ASP A 62 16.71 -15.11 3.85
N GLY A 63 17.75 -15.15 3.02
CA GLY A 63 19.09 -15.56 3.43
C GLY A 63 19.08 -16.97 4.05
N VAL A 64 19.42 -17.06 5.33
CA VAL A 64 19.46 -18.32 6.10
C VAL A 64 18.17 -18.58 6.91
N LYS A 65 17.28 -17.60 6.98
CA LYS A 65 16.04 -17.67 7.78
C LYS A 65 14.88 -18.18 6.94
N ARG A 66 13.92 -18.80 7.61
CA ARG A 66 12.67 -19.26 7.00
C ARG A 66 11.50 -18.54 7.65
N PHE A 67 10.59 -18.09 6.80
CA PHE A 67 9.37 -17.41 7.19
C PHE A 67 8.16 -18.17 6.66
N ILE A 68 7.11 -18.23 7.45
CA ILE A 68 5.84 -18.85 7.07
C ILE A 68 4.87 -17.73 6.74
N VAL A 69 4.37 -17.73 5.51
CA VAL A 69 3.40 -16.77 5.00
C VAL A 69 2.08 -17.51 4.77
N CYS A 70 1.00 -17.00 5.33
CA CYS A 70 -0.35 -17.42 5.06
C CYS A 70 -1.08 -16.28 4.35
N LEU A 71 -1.28 -16.41 3.03
CA LEU A 71 -1.92 -15.37 2.20
C LEU A 71 -3.40 -15.21 2.56
N GLN A 72 -4.12 -16.31 2.76
CA GLN A 72 -5.55 -16.30 3.10
C GLN A 72 -5.85 -15.51 4.38
N ASN A 73 -4.99 -15.64 5.39
CA ASN A 73 -5.18 -14.96 6.67
C ASN A 73 -4.40 -13.64 6.76
N LYS A 74 -3.70 -13.22 5.69
CA LYS A 74 -2.82 -12.05 5.67
C LYS A 74 -1.79 -12.04 6.81
N ARG A 75 -1.11 -13.18 7.03
CA ARG A 75 -0.13 -13.34 8.13
C ARG A 75 1.24 -13.73 7.61
N CYS A 76 2.28 -13.19 8.25
CA CYS A 76 3.65 -13.64 8.10
C CYS A 76 4.26 -13.89 9.48
N SER A 77 5.14 -14.89 9.61
CA SER A 77 5.90 -15.11 10.83
C SER A 77 6.88 -13.98 11.16
N CYS A 78 7.12 -13.01 10.26
CA CYS A 78 7.84 -11.78 10.57
C CYS A 78 7.00 -10.75 11.35
N GLY A 79 5.67 -10.93 11.42
CA GLY A 79 4.75 -10.06 12.15
C GLY A 79 4.26 -8.83 11.38
N GLN A 80 5.03 -8.30 10.44
CA GLN A 80 4.71 -7.05 9.72
C GLN A 80 3.39 -7.13 8.95
N PHE A 81 3.11 -8.26 8.29
CA PHE A 81 1.88 -8.38 7.49
C PHE A 81 0.60 -8.21 8.34
N GLN A 82 0.65 -8.63 9.61
CA GLN A 82 -0.47 -8.50 10.54
C GLN A 82 -0.53 -7.12 11.19
N LEU A 83 0.62 -6.47 11.37
CA LEU A 83 0.73 -5.20 12.09
C LEU A 83 0.44 -4.02 11.17
N ASP A 84 1.04 -4.03 9.99
CA ASP A 84 0.91 -2.96 9.01
C ASP A 84 -0.32 -3.16 8.13
N GLU A 85 -0.96 -4.34 8.21
CA GLU A 85 -2.05 -4.77 7.32
C GLU A 85 -1.72 -4.60 5.82
N LEU A 86 -0.42 -4.64 5.52
CA LEU A 86 0.18 -4.51 4.21
C LEU A 86 1.10 -5.69 3.93
N PRO A 87 1.19 -6.17 2.69
CA PRO A 87 2.13 -7.22 2.33
C PRO A 87 3.57 -6.82 2.66
N CYS A 88 4.18 -7.56 3.58
CA CYS A 88 5.61 -7.46 3.86
C CYS A 88 6.44 -8.08 2.70
N PRO A 89 7.78 -7.94 2.69
CA PRO A 89 8.61 -8.52 1.62
C PRO A 89 8.40 -10.02 1.42
N HIS A 90 8.20 -10.77 2.51
CA HIS A 90 7.94 -12.22 2.42
C HIS A 90 6.56 -12.51 1.81
N ALA A 91 5.55 -11.72 2.16
CA ALA A 91 4.22 -11.84 1.58
C ALA A 91 4.23 -11.52 0.08
N LEU A 92 4.93 -10.46 -0.33
CA LEU A 92 5.13 -10.12 -1.74
C LEU A 92 5.86 -11.23 -2.50
N ALA A 93 6.87 -11.86 -1.90
CA ALA A 93 7.54 -13.00 -2.52
C ALA A 93 6.58 -14.17 -2.76
N ALA A 94 5.72 -14.47 -1.79
CA ALA A 94 4.70 -15.51 -1.90
C ALA A 94 3.64 -15.17 -2.97
N LEU A 95 3.19 -13.92 -3.03
CA LEU A 95 2.25 -13.42 -4.04
C LEU A 95 2.82 -13.50 -5.45
N ARG A 96 4.08 -13.10 -5.64
CA ARG A 96 4.80 -13.26 -6.90
C ARG A 96 4.88 -14.72 -7.31
N HIS A 97 5.20 -15.62 -6.37
CA HIS A 97 5.24 -17.05 -6.65
C HIS A 97 3.85 -17.60 -7.08
N LYS A 98 2.76 -17.01 -6.58
CA LYS A 98 1.38 -17.38 -6.95
C LYS A 98 0.87 -16.61 -8.18
N ASN A 99 1.64 -15.65 -8.68
CA ASN A 99 1.25 -14.74 -9.75
C ASN A 99 -0.06 -13.98 -9.47
N GLU A 100 -0.23 -13.53 -8.22
CA GLU A 100 -1.37 -12.73 -7.77
C GLU A 100 -0.95 -11.29 -7.42
N SER A 101 -1.83 -10.32 -7.67
CA SER A 101 -1.64 -8.93 -7.27
C SER A 101 -1.74 -8.77 -5.75
N TYR A 102 -0.89 -7.92 -5.18
CA TYR A 102 -0.87 -7.60 -3.75
C TYR A 102 -2.06 -6.72 -3.32
N GLU A 103 -2.74 -6.06 -4.27
CA GLU A 103 -3.83 -5.11 -3.99
C GLU A 103 -4.98 -5.76 -3.20
N ASN A 104 -5.29 -7.02 -3.49
CA ASN A 104 -6.31 -7.80 -2.78
C ASN A 104 -5.93 -8.15 -1.33
N TYR A 105 -4.65 -7.98 -1.00
CA TYR A 105 -4.06 -8.37 0.28
C TYR A 105 -3.82 -7.18 1.21
N CYS A 106 -3.89 -5.95 0.70
CA CYS A 106 -3.86 -4.73 1.51
C CYS A 106 -5.14 -4.55 2.33
N SER A 107 -5.05 -3.78 3.41
CA SER A 107 -6.21 -3.28 4.13
C SER A 107 -6.98 -2.24 3.33
N PRO A 108 -8.31 -2.13 3.48
CA PRO A 108 -9.10 -1.04 2.92
C PRO A 108 -8.58 0.35 3.30
N TYR A 109 -7.90 0.49 4.45
CA TYR A 109 -7.28 1.75 4.87
C TYR A 109 -6.26 2.32 3.86
N TYR A 110 -5.69 1.46 3.02
CA TYR A 110 -4.75 1.84 1.96
C TYR A 110 -5.41 1.96 0.60
N THR A 111 -6.75 2.02 0.54
CA THR A 111 -7.47 2.33 -0.71
C THR A 111 -7.49 3.83 -0.94
N ARG A 112 -7.61 4.19 -2.22
CA ARG A 112 -7.78 5.59 -2.64
C ARG A 112 -9.03 6.20 -2.00
N GLU A 113 -10.10 5.43 -1.92
CA GLU A 113 -11.38 5.84 -1.35
C GLU A 113 -11.23 6.18 0.14
N SER A 114 -10.58 5.33 0.93
CA SER A 114 -10.33 5.61 2.35
C SER A 114 -9.40 6.80 2.57
N LEU A 115 -8.42 7.01 1.69
CA LEU A 115 -7.59 8.20 1.72
C LEU A 115 -8.42 9.47 1.51
N LEU A 116 -9.27 9.49 0.48
CA LEU A 116 -10.13 10.64 0.18
C LEU A 116 -11.09 10.93 1.34
N GLN A 117 -11.75 9.91 1.88
CA GLN A 117 -12.67 10.05 3.02
C GLN A 117 -12.01 10.65 4.26
N THR A 118 -10.74 10.30 4.52
CA THR A 118 -10.02 10.84 5.68
C THR A 118 -9.83 12.35 5.60
N TYR A 119 -9.72 12.92 4.39
CA TYR A 119 -9.54 14.35 4.16
C TYR A 119 -10.81 15.08 3.72
N GLU A 120 -11.93 14.37 3.55
CA GLU A 120 -13.24 14.98 3.34
C GLU A 120 -13.75 15.67 4.61
N ILE A 121 -13.33 15.20 5.79
CA ILE A 121 -13.67 15.82 7.07
C ILE A 121 -12.88 17.14 7.16
N PRO A 122 -13.55 18.31 7.18
CA PRO A 122 -12.88 19.57 7.45
C PRO A 122 -12.25 19.48 8.83
N VAL A 123 -10.92 19.52 8.88
CA VAL A 123 -10.24 19.77 10.15
C VAL A 123 -10.51 21.24 10.45
N ASP A 124 -11.22 21.51 11.54
CA ASP A 124 -11.36 22.87 12.03
C ASP A 124 -9.96 23.43 12.22
N LEU A 125 -9.62 24.45 11.44
CA LEU A 125 -8.40 25.19 11.65
C LEU A 125 -8.45 25.66 13.10
N LEU A 126 -7.46 25.22 13.88
CA LEU A 126 -7.25 25.78 15.20
C LEU A 126 -7.30 27.30 15.05
N SER A 127 -8.16 27.93 15.84
CA SER A 127 -8.20 29.39 15.87
C SER A 127 -6.80 29.88 16.16
N ASP A 128 -6.42 31.01 15.57
CA ASP A 128 -5.13 31.65 15.77
C ASP A 128 -4.70 31.58 17.26
N GLU A 129 -3.44 31.24 17.53
CA GLU A 129 -2.90 31.08 18.89
C GLU A 129 -3.15 32.34 19.74
N SER A 130 -3.25 33.50 19.08
CA SER A 130 -3.63 34.79 19.67
C SER A 130 -5.01 34.81 20.35
N LYS A 131 -5.88 33.82 20.11
CA LYS A 131 -7.23 33.68 20.69
C LYS A 131 -7.32 32.62 21.78
N TRP A 132 -6.23 31.96 22.12
CA TRP A 132 -6.25 30.88 23.09
C TRP A 132 -6.22 31.49 24.50
N ASN A 133 -7.32 31.36 25.23
CA ASN A 133 -7.35 31.69 26.65
C ASN A 133 -6.65 30.57 27.42
N MET A 134 -5.36 30.75 27.69
CA MET A 134 -4.59 29.86 28.56
C MET A 134 -5.06 30.04 30.01
N PRO A 135 -5.43 28.96 30.73
CA PRO A 135 -5.80 29.03 32.15
C PRO A 135 -4.61 29.27 33.08
#